data_AF-A0A646KM61-F1
#
_entry.id   AF-A0A646KM61-F1
#
_cell.length_a   1.000
_cell.length_b   1.000
_cell.length_c   1.000
_cell.angle_alpha   90.00
_cell.angle_beta   90.00
_cell.angle_gamma   90.00
#
_symmetry.space_group_name_H-M   'P 1'
#
loop_
_entity.id
_entity.type
_entity.pdbx_description
1 polymer ?
#
loop_
_entity_poly.entity_id
_entity_poly.type
_entity_poly.pdbx_seq_one_letter_code
_entity_poly.pdbx_strand_id
1 'polypeptide(L)'
;MTAPYDPDAALTAAVTEIKNEIAQVNVKASLLAALNIGILIGTATITKDIPPHPLTYTLGAAGILTILAATAYTLLAIRPNLGGSSPVGFPAWAGMTADEIRRDLDTDQRASLTAVLAPIAVAKYRALRVTVHLDLLGLGLLAATGGIAPLV
;
A
#
# COMPACT_ATOMS: atom_id res chain seq x y z
N MET A 1 14.75 37.97 -10.32
CA MET A 1 14.96 37.40 -11.66
C MET A 1 14.80 35.89 -11.51
N THR A 2 13.56 35.38 -11.67
CA THR A 2 13.28 33.93 -11.59
C THR A 2 13.84 33.26 -12.83
N ALA A 3 14.47 32.10 -12.69
CA ALA A 3 14.97 31.32 -13.82
C ALA A 3 13.85 31.09 -14.86
N PRO A 4 14.14 31.06 -16.17
CA PRO A 4 13.16 30.74 -17.20
C PRO A 4 12.47 29.41 -16.87
N TYR A 5 11.14 29.38 -16.98
CA TYR A 5 10.37 28.16 -16.81
C TYR A 5 10.76 27.15 -17.91
N ASP A 6 11.36 26.04 -17.51
CA ASP A 6 11.74 24.95 -18.39
C ASP A 6 10.72 23.79 -18.23
N PRO A 7 9.81 23.60 -19.19
CA PRO A 7 8.78 22.57 -19.11
C PRO A 7 9.37 21.14 -19.13
N ASP A 8 10.51 20.93 -19.78
CA ASP A 8 11.16 19.61 -19.86
C ASP A 8 11.79 19.22 -18.51
N ALA A 9 12.42 20.18 -17.84
CA ALA A 9 12.91 20.00 -16.48
C ALA A 9 11.77 19.74 -15.50
N ALA A 10 10.67 20.50 -15.61
CA ALA A 10 9.49 20.32 -14.76
C ALA A 10 8.86 18.93 -14.93
N LEU A 11 8.76 18.44 -16.16
CA LEU A 11 8.17 17.13 -16.45
C LEU A 11 9.05 15.97 -15.97
N THR A 12 10.37 16.10 -16.11
CA THR A 12 11.34 15.13 -15.56
C THR A 12 11.27 15.06 -14.03
N ALA A 13 11.15 16.23 -13.38
CA ALA A 13 10.98 16.33 -11.93
C ALA A 13 9.69 15.63 -11.49
N ALA A 14 8.56 15.88 -12.17
CA ALA A 14 7.27 15.27 -11.84
C ALA A 14 7.29 13.73 -11.94
N VAL A 15 7.86 13.17 -13.01
CA VAL A 15 8.00 11.70 -13.14
C VAL A 15 8.85 11.13 -12.01
N THR A 16 9.94 11.80 -11.64
CA THR A 16 10.84 11.36 -10.56
C THR A 16 10.15 11.42 -9.21
N GLU A 17 9.41 12.49 -8.93
CA GLU A 17 8.62 12.68 -7.71
C GLU A 17 7.58 11.55 -7.55
N ILE A 18 6.78 11.28 -8.59
CA ILE A 18 5.77 10.22 -8.55
C ILE A 18 6.41 8.84 -8.29
N LYS A 19 7.55 8.54 -8.91
CA LYS A 19 8.29 7.29 -8.66
C LYS A 19 8.77 7.19 -7.21
N ASN A 20 9.29 8.29 -6.66
CA ASN A 20 9.73 8.36 -5.27
C ASN A 20 8.56 8.16 -4.30
N GLU A 21 7.41 8.77 -4.56
CA GLU A 21 6.21 8.58 -3.76
C GLU A 21 5.71 7.13 -3.77
N ILE A 22 5.66 6.49 -4.96
CA ILE A 22 5.29 5.08 -5.08
C ILE A 22 6.25 4.19 -4.27
N ALA A 23 7.56 4.44 -4.36
CA ALA A 23 8.56 3.71 -3.59
C ALA A 23 8.35 3.90 -2.08
N GLN A 24 8.09 5.14 -1.64
CA GLN A 24 7.86 5.46 -0.24
C GLN A 24 6.60 4.77 0.30
N VAL A 25 5.51 4.72 -0.47
CA VAL A 25 4.27 4.02 -0.07
C VAL A 25 4.51 2.52 0.03
N ASN A 26 5.25 1.91 -0.89
CA ASN A 26 5.57 0.48 -0.81
C ASN A 26 6.37 0.14 0.46
N VAL A 27 7.33 0.99 0.86
CA VAL A 27 8.07 0.82 2.13
C VAL A 27 7.12 0.91 3.34
N LYS A 28 6.24 1.93 3.38
CA LYS A 28 5.24 2.09 4.45
C LYS A 28 4.30 0.89 4.54
N ALA A 29 3.86 0.37 3.40
CA ALA A 29 2.99 -0.80 3.33
C ALA A 29 3.68 -2.06 3.88
N SER A 30 4.94 -2.33 3.50
CA SER A 30 5.69 -3.48 4.01
C SER A 30 5.88 -3.43 5.54
N LEU A 31 6.12 -2.24 6.09
CA LEU A 31 6.23 -2.05 7.55
C LEU A 31 4.89 -2.32 8.26
N LEU A 32 3.77 -1.83 7.71
CA LEU A 32 2.44 -2.12 8.25
C LEU A 32 2.10 -3.62 8.20
N ALA A 33 2.44 -4.30 7.09
CA ALA A 33 2.24 -5.74 6.98
C ALA A 33 3.02 -6.50 8.06
N ALA A 34 4.28 -6.12 8.31
CA ALA A 34 5.10 -6.73 9.35
C ALA A 34 4.52 -6.48 10.76
N LEU A 35 4.07 -5.25 11.03
CA LEU A 35 3.41 -4.90 12.30
C LEU A 35 2.15 -5.74 12.52
N ASN A 36 1.31 -5.92 11.50
CA ASN A 36 0.08 -6.69 11.60
C ASN A 36 0.33 -8.16 11.91
N ILE A 37 1.36 -8.77 11.31
CA ILE A 37 1.79 -10.13 11.65
C ILE A 37 2.22 -10.19 13.13
N GLY A 38 2.98 -9.18 13.61
CA GLY A 38 3.37 -9.07 15.01
C GLY A 38 2.17 -8.99 15.96
N ILE A 39 1.15 -8.18 15.63
CA ILE A 39 -0.09 -8.05 16.40
C ILE A 39 -0.83 -9.38 16.49
N LEU A 40 -0.94 -10.10 15.37
CA LEU A 40 -1.61 -11.41 15.32
C LEU A 40 -0.89 -12.44 16.22
N ILE A 41 0.44 -12.52 16.14
CA ILE A 41 1.24 -13.42 16.98
C ILE A 41 1.12 -13.04 18.47
N GLY A 42 1.18 -11.73 18.77
CA GLY A 42 1.02 -11.23 20.14
C GLY A 42 -0.35 -11.56 20.72
N THR A 43 -1.41 -11.34 19.94
CA THR A 43 -2.80 -11.65 20.34
C THR A 43 -2.97 -13.15 20.59
N ALA A 44 -2.47 -14.00 19.70
CA ALA A 44 -2.50 -15.46 19.89
C ALA A 44 -1.71 -15.92 21.13
N THR A 45 -0.73 -15.14 21.57
CA THR A 45 0.06 -15.44 22.78
C THR A 45 -0.69 -15.10 24.07
N ILE A 46 -1.38 -13.97 24.09
CA ILE A 46 -2.08 -13.45 25.28
C ILE A 46 -3.43 -14.17 25.52
N THR A 47 -4.12 -14.53 24.44
CA THR A 47 -5.49 -15.10 24.51
C THR A 47 -5.58 -16.50 25.10
N LYS A 48 -4.45 -17.19 25.27
CA LYS A 48 -4.36 -18.57 25.80
C LYS A 48 -4.87 -18.69 27.24
N ASP A 49 -4.70 -17.62 28.01
CA ASP A 49 -4.99 -17.58 29.45
C ASP A 49 -6.33 -16.88 29.76
N ILE A 50 -7.09 -16.48 28.73
CA ILE A 50 -8.35 -15.75 28.90
C ILE A 50 -9.50 -16.76 29.10
N PRO A 51 -10.32 -16.61 30.16
CA PRO A 51 -11.48 -17.45 30.38
C PRO A 51 -12.46 -17.40 29.19
N PRO A 52 -13.08 -18.54 28.82
CA PRO A 52 -13.98 -18.61 27.68
C PRO A 52 -15.28 -17.84 27.98
N HIS A 53 -15.43 -16.65 27.38
CA HIS A 53 -16.63 -15.83 27.50
C HIS A 53 -17.14 -15.39 26.12
N PRO A 54 -18.45 -15.46 25.82
CA PRO A 54 -18.97 -15.12 24.48
C PRO A 54 -18.60 -13.71 23.99
N LEU A 55 -18.57 -12.72 24.90
CA LEU A 55 -18.21 -11.35 24.55
C LEU A 55 -16.71 -11.20 24.20
N THR A 56 -15.81 -11.90 24.90
CA THR A 56 -14.37 -11.83 24.60
C THR A 56 -14.06 -12.55 23.28
N TYR A 57 -14.75 -13.66 22.99
CA TYR A 57 -14.62 -14.35 21.70
C TYR A 57 -15.11 -13.51 20.52
N THR A 58 -16.29 -12.89 20.63
CA THR A 58 -16.88 -12.12 19.53
C THR A 58 -16.04 -10.89 19.19
N LEU A 59 -15.64 -10.11 20.20
CA LEU A 59 -14.78 -8.93 20.00
C LEU A 59 -13.37 -9.32 19.53
N GLY A 60 -12.80 -10.37 20.11
CA GLY A 60 -11.47 -10.85 19.74
C GLY A 60 -11.44 -11.36 18.29
N ALA A 61 -12.42 -12.16 17.90
CA ALA A 61 -12.55 -12.65 16.53
C ALA A 61 -12.77 -11.51 15.54
N ALA A 62 -13.64 -10.53 15.87
CA ALA A 62 -13.85 -9.36 15.03
C ALA A 62 -12.57 -8.53 14.86
N GLY A 63 -11.79 -8.35 15.93
CA GLY A 63 -10.49 -7.67 15.89
C GLY A 63 -9.49 -8.39 14.99
N ILE A 64 -9.33 -9.70 15.17
CA ILE A 64 -8.44 -10.54 14.33
C ILE A 64 -8.84 -10.48 12.86
N LEU A 65 -10.13 -10.64 12.55
CA LEU A 65 -10.64 -10.57 11.17
C LEU A 65 -10.39 -9.19 10.54
N THR A 66 -10.52 -8.12 11.32
CA THR A 66 -10.25 -6.76 10.86
C THR A 66 -8.75 -6.57 10.54
N ILE A 67 -7.84 -7.07 11.38
CA ILE A 67 -6.39 -7.02 11.11
C ILE A 67 -6.01 -7.88 9.89
N LEU A 68 -6.64 -9.04 9.71
CA LEU A 68 -6.46 -9.86 8.50
C LEU A 68 -6.94 -9.12 7.25
N ALA A 69 -8.09 -8.45 7.31
CA ALA A 69 -8.58 -7.61 6.22
C ALA A 69 -7.61 -6.46 5.91
N ALA A 70 -7.10 -5.76 6.93
CA ALA A 70 -6.10 -4.70 6.76
C ALA A 70 -4.83 -5.23 6.07
N THR A 71 -4.35 -6.39 6.52
CA THR A 71 -3.19 -7.09 5.93
C THR A 71 -3.44 -7.42 4.46
N ALA A 72 -4.61 -7.96 4.12
CA ALA A 72 -4.97 -8.24 2.73
C ALA A 72 -4.99 -6.97 1.87
N TYR A 73 -5.55 -5.86 2.39
CA TYR A 73 -5.52 -4.55 1.71
C TYR A 73 -4.10 -4.04 1.48
N THR A 74 -3.20 -4.22 2.46
CA THR A 74 -1.78 -3.87 2.31
C THR A 74 -1.11 -4.69 1.22
N LEU A 75 -1.38 -6.01 1.17
CA LEU A 75 -0.88 -6.89 0.12
C LEU A 75 -1.40 -6.50 -1.28
N LEU A 76 -2.66 -6.07 -1.36
CA LEU A 76 -3.23 -5.53 -2.59
C LEU A 76 -2.58 -4.20 -2.98
N ALA A 77 -2.24 -3.35 -2.00
CA ALA A 77 -1.57 -2.08 -2.25
C ALA A 77 -0.15 -2.26 -2.81
N ILE A 78 0.58 -3.31 -2.40
CA ILE A 78 1.92 -3.64 -2.93
C ILE A 78 1.87 -4.43 -4.24
N ARG A 79 0.69 -4.92 -4.68
CA ARG A 79 0.54 -5.64 -5.95
C ARG A 79 1.16 -4.82 -7.09
N PRO A 80 2.05 -5.41 -7.91
CA PRO A 80 2.59 -4.72 -9.07
C PRO A 80 1.46 -4.32 -10.02
N ASN A 81 1.32 -3.02 -10.27
CA ASN A 81 0.42 -2.48 -11.30
C ASN A 81 1.28 -1.80 -12.36
N LEU A 82 1.26 -2.36 -13.56
CA LEU A 82 2.14 -1.99 -14.67
C LEU A 82 1.44 -1.12 -15.74
N GLY A 83 0.33 -0.46 -15.39
CA GLY A 83 -0.38 0.45 -16.32
C GLY A 83 -1.52 -0.17 -17.13
N GLY A 84 -1.85 -1.44 -16.89
CA GLY A 84 -3.05 -2.08 -17.45
C GLY A 84 -3.06 -2.17 -18.98
N SER A 85 -4.14 -1.72 -19.61
CA SER A 85 -4.39 -1.82 -21.07
C SER A 85 -3.52 -0.91 -21.94
N SER A 86 -2.77 0.02 -21.33
CA SER A 86 -1.89 0.94 -22.05
C SER A 86 -0.54 1.03 -21.34
N PRO A 87 0.29 -0.04 -21.41
CA PRO A 87 1.61 -0.05 -20.80
C PRO A 87 2.52 1.01 -21.44
N VAL A 88 3.27 1.75 -20.62
CA VAL A 88 4.24 2.77 -21.04
C VAL A 88 5.58 2.55 -20.35
N GLY A 89 6.69 2.79 -21.05
CA GLY A 89 8.04 2.46 -20.58
C GLY A 89 8.26 0.95 -20.42
N PHE A 90 8.90 0.54 -19.31
CA PHE A 90 9.40 -0.84 -19.16
C PHE A 90 8.39 -1.98 -19.39
N PRO A 91 7.08 -1.87 -19.03
CA PRO A 91 6.13 -2.94 -19.31
C PRO A 91 5.83 -3.08 -20.80
N ALA A 92 5.93 -1.99 -21.58
CA ALA A 92 5.77 -2.04 -23.04
C ALA A 92 6.99 -2.72 -23.70
N TRP A 93 8.17 -2.60 -23.10
CA TRP A 93 9.41 -3.19 -23.62
C TRP A 93 9.47 -4.71 -23.51
N ALA A 94 8.58 -5.34 -22.75
CA ALA A 94 8.60 -6.79 -22.51
C ALA A 94 8.50 -7.63 -23.80
N GLY A 95 7.90 -7.09 -24.86
CA GLY A 95 7.79 -7.74 -26.17
C GLY A 95 8.60 -7.09 -27.30
N MET A 96 9.39 -6.06 -26.99
CA MET A 96 10.12 -5.28 -27.99
C MET A 96 11.54 -5.81 -28.21
N THR A 97 12.03 -5.68 -29.43
CA THR A 97 13.44 -5.88 -29.79
C THR A 97 14.31 -4.73 -29.29
N ALA A 98 15.63 -4.92 -29.24
CA ALA A 98 16.57 -3.88 -28.81
C ALA A 98 16.48 -2.60 -29.66
N ASP A 99 16.23 -2.72 -30.96
CA ASP A 99 16.11 -1.56 -31.85
C ASP A 99 14.78 -0.83 -31.68
N GLU A 100 13.69 -1.55 -31.39
CA GLU A 100 12.41 -0.95 -31.03
C GLU A 100 12.52 -0.19 -29.70
N ILE A 101 13.18 -0.77 -28.69
CA ILE A 101 13.45 -0.10 -27.41
C ILE A 101 14.28 1.17 -27.63
N ARG A 102 15.30 1.16 -28.50
CA ARG A 102 16.09 2.36 -28.82
C ARG A 102 15.24 3.46 -29.45
N ARG A 103 14.35 3.12 -30.40
CA ARG A 103 13.43 4.09 -31.01
C ARG A 103 12.42 4.62 -30.00
N ASP A 104 11.93 3.75 -29.12
CA ASP A 104 11.01 4.10 -28.05
C ASP A 104 11.65 5.07 -27.05
N LEU A 105 12.92 4.85 -26.69
CA LEU A 105 13.72 5.73 -25.83
C LEU A 105 14.05 7.08 -26.48
N ASP A 106 14.10 7.16 -27.81
CA ASP A 106 14.29 8.42 -28.55
C ASP A 106 13.00 9.27 -28.57
N THR A 107 11.87 8.69 -28.15
CA THR A 107 10.58 9.38 -28.05
C THR A 107 10.37 9.91 -26.64
N ASP A 108 9.95 11.17 -26.49
CA ASP A 108 9.59 11.69 -25.17
C ASP A 108 8.27 11.10 -24.66
N GLN A 109 8.37 10.20 -23.68
CA GLN A 109 7.22 9.57 -23.04
C GLN A 109 6.88 10.16 -21.65
N ARG A 110 7.58 11.20 -21.19
CA ARG A 110 7.47 11.66 -19.79
C ARG A 110 6.05 12.10 -19.44
N ALA A 111 5.33 12.70 -20.39
CA ALA A 111 3.91 13.08 -20.23
C ALA A 111 3.00 11.85 -20.08
N SER A 112 3.17 10.85 -20.96
CA SER A 112 2.41 9.59 -20.92
C SER A 112 2.69 8.79 -19.64
N LEU A 113 3.96 8.73 -19.23
CA LEU A 113 4.39 8.14 -17.95
C LEU A 113 3.72 8.83 -16.77
N THR A 114 3.69 10.16 -16.75
CA THR A 114 3.02 10.95 -15.70
C THR A 114 1.53 10.62 -15.63
N ALA A 115 0.85 10.58 -16.79
CA ALA A 115 -0.58 10.28 -16.88
C ALA A 115 -0.94 8.86 -16.40
N VAL A 116 -0.05 7.88 -16.60
CA VAL A 116 -0.26 6.50 -16.13
C VAL A 116 0.13 6.32 -14.66
N LEU A 117 1.25 6.91 -14.22
CA LEU A 117 1.78 6.68 -12.87
C LEU A 117 1.06 7.50 -11.78
N ALA A 118 0.64 8.73 -12.06
CA ALA A 118 -0.06 9.57 -11.09
C ALA A 118 -1.32 8.91 -10.49
N PRO A 119 -2.27 8.36 -11.26
CA PRO A 119 -3.45 7.69 -10.69
C PRO A 119 -3.08 6.41 -9.91
N ILE A 120 -1.99 5.71 -10.30
CA ILE A 120 -1.49 4.54 -9.56
C ILE A 120 -0.96 4.98 -8.18
N ALA A 121 -0.19 6.06 -8.10
CA ALA A 121 0.28 6.61 -6.84
C ALA A 121 -0.90 6.99 -5.93
N VAL A 122 -1.88 7.73 -6.46
CA VAL A 122 -3.10 8.12 -5.70
C VAL A 122 -3.88 6.89 -5.22
N ALA A 123 -4.06 5.87 -6.06
CA ALA A 123 -4.74 4.64 -5.67
C ALA A 123 -4.02 3.92 -4.52
N LYS A 124 -2.67 3.86 -4.56
CA LYS A 124 -1.85 3.27 -3.49
C LYS A 124 -1.99 4.04 -2.17
N TYR A 125 -1.97 5.37 -2.19
CA TYR A 125 -2.21 6.18 -0.99
C TYR A 125 -3.61 5.99 -0.42
N ARG A 126 -4.64 5.89 -1.28
CA ARG A 126 -6.01 5.60 -0.84
C ARG A 126 -6.12 4.24 -0.17
N ALA A 127 -5.52 3.20 -0.77
CA ALA A 127 -5.48 1.87 -0.17
C ALA A 127 -4.77 1.90 1.20
N LEU A 128 -3.61 2.58 1.29
CA LEU A 128 -2.87 2.74 2.54
C LEU A 128 -3.72 3.43 3.62
N ARG A 129 -4.49 4.46 3.27
CA ARG A 129 -5.39 5.14 4.21
C ARG A 129 -6.48 4.21 4.73
N VAL A 130 -7.07 3.38 3.87
CA VAL A 130 -8.08 2.38 4.27
C VAL A 130 -7.46 1.35 5.22
N THR A 131 -6.27 0.84 4.90
CA THR A 131 -5.51 -0.06 5.78
C THR A 131 -5.35 0.54 7.17
N VAL A 132 -4.88 1.78 7.29
CA VAL A 132 -4.66 2.42 8.60
C VAL A 132 -5.96 2.51 9.40
N HIS A 133 -7.09 2.82 8.76
CA HIS A 133 -8.39 2.83 9.45
C HIS A 133 -8.81 1.44 9.95
N LEU A 134 -8.56 0.39 9.16
CA LEU A 134 -8.82 -0.99 9.58
C LEU A 134 -7.90 -1.41 10.73
N ASP A 135 -6.61 -1.05 10.68
CA ASP A 135 -5.66 -1.35 11.76
C ASP A 135 -6.10 -0.71 13.08
N LEU A 136 -6.49 0.57 13.06
CA LEU A 136 -7.00 1.27 14.25
C LEU A 136 -8.27 0.63 14.80
N LEU A 137 -9.21 0.23 13.92
CA LEU A 137 -10.44 -0.46 14.32
C LEU A 137 -10.13 -1.84 14.93
N GLY A 138 -9.28 -2.63 14.27
CA GLY A 138 -8.89 -3.97 14.72
C GLY A 138 -8.17 -3.91 16.07
N LEU A 139 -7.23 -2.98 16.23
CA LEU A 139 -6.55 -2.73 17.51
C LEU A 139 -7.53 -2.29 18.60
N GLY A 140 -8.50 -1.43 18.29
CA GLY A 140 -9.53 -1.02 19.23
C GLY A 140 -10.38 -2.20 19.73
N LEU A 141 -10.78 -3.10 18.84
CA LEU A 141 -11.53 -4.30 19.19
C LEU A 141 -10.72 -5.28 20.05
N LEU A 142 -9.44 -5.46 19.73
CA LEU A 142 -8.52 -6.30 20.52
C LEU A 142 -8.28 -5.71 21.92
N ALA A 143 -8.09 -4.39 22.02
CA ALA A 143 -7.95 -3.71 23.30
C ALA A 143 -9.22 -3.82 24.15
N ALA A 144 -10.42 -3.65 23.54
CA ALA A 144 -11.69 -3.83 24.22
C ALA A 144 -11.86 -5.26 24.76
N THR A 145 -11.42 -6.26 23.99
CA THR A 145 -11.42 -7.67 24.42
C THR A 145 -10.58 -7.85 25.69
N GLY A 146 -9.35 -7.33 25.71
CA GLY A 146 -8.48 -7.39 26.87
C GLY A 146 -9.01 -6.62 28.09
N GLY A 147 -9.69 -5.49 27.87
CA GLY A 147 -10.30 -4.72 28.95
C GLY A 147 -11.55 -5.36 29.55
N ILE A 148 -12.33 -6.10 28.76
CA ILE A 148 -13.51 -6.82 29.24
C ILE A 148 -13.14 -8.14 29.90
N ALA A 149 -12.09 -8.83 29.44
CA ALA A 149 -11.64 -10.11 29.97
C ALA A 149 -11.56 -10.23 31.50
N PRO A 150 -11.07 -9.24 32.29
CA PRO A 150 -11.05 -9.34 33.75
C PRO A 150 -12.40 -9.05 34.43
N LEU A 151 -13.42 -8.61 33.69
CA LEU A 151 -14.74 -8.22 34.22
C LEU A 151 -15.79 -9.34 34.07
N VAL A 152 -15.47 -10.42 33.35
CA VAL A 152 -16.35 -11.56 33.06
C VAL A 152 -15.73 -12.86 33.55
#